data_AF-A0A3Q8ZP37-F1
#
_entry.id   AF-A0A3Q8ZP37-F1
#
_cell.length_a   1.000
_cell.length_b   1.000
_cell.length_c   1.000
_cell.angle_alpha   90.00
_cell.angle_beta   90.00
_cell.angle_gamma   90.00
#
_symmetry.space_group_name_H-M   'P 1'
#
loop_
_entity.id
_entity.type
_entity.pdbx_description
1 polymer ?
#
loop_
_entity_poly.entity_id
_entity_poly.type
_entity_poly.pdbx_seq_one_letter_code
_entity_poly.pdbx_strand_id
1 'polypeptide(L)'
;MAAVFLAAKAAAPACFFLLQDRIDAIWRKHLGRVHALARGRALAPAMISGIRSVGGMEGETMRRQAVLAVVAAIMGTAPIAPAAAQTQPGACAFAPAILDAGDFLLAEPATFPNFWRDRFGDDAAYLKIRYGGLAYTEGSALLASLEKRSHPPQRIVELRLAYATTPDRAAMIAGMQPLPKAQSIVPQLGQSAWRALVMEDDGDWLLDELARLQTSDLYQASVAAKGIAQALSALDDQAKSQLAQRAEEAGVWLLALEMRAAEDDLSDYVAYLDRLPPAALIDKRHTGYLRNALNSANLRPFFDISKQPAQVQALDRQNGMGSAIRPIGQLIDHSPQAAILLTLVNQTGDLRLGPTVAGALNAQIAAKQLDPINNPDAVTAAMLNGIDYVLGRREREDNLRHALISEMQGETAESFVDRALARSTLAPFMKGNEAEPPHRPKQLTAAFPWEQWVGLAGRLKAGETIAPEDRIVAADLMIAANRPSDALALLKTAGAWKTAALRAHQLALDLDRRCADLLRPPVALAQPLYQFEPR
;
A
#
# COMPACT_ATOMS: atom_id res chain seq x y z
N MET A 1 -37.50 0.44 -5.95
CA MET A 1 -36.33 -0.37 -5.54
C MET A 1 -35.07 -0.15 -6.39
N ALA A 2 -35.16 0.20 -7.68
CA ALA A 2 -33.99 0.56 -8.51
C ALA A 2 -33.27 1.87 -8.11
N ALA A 3 -33.97 2.81 -7.45
CA ALA A 3 -33.40 4.08 -6.97
C ALA A 3 -32.55 3.96 -5.68
N VAL A 4 -32.66 2.85 -4.94
CA VAL A 4 -31.86 2.61 -3.72
C VAL A 4 -30.49 2.01 -4.06
N PHE A 5 -30.35 1.37 -5.23
CA PHE A 5 -29.10 0.75 -5.68
C PHE A 5 -28.09 1.75 -6.30
N LEU A 6 -28.54 2.92 -6.76
CA LEU A 6 -27.66 3.96 -7.30
C LEU A 6 -26.94 4.77 -6.20
N ALA A 7 -27.55 4.91 -5.01
CA ALA A 7 -26.94 5.65 -3.90
C ALA A 7 -25.75 4.93 -3.25
N ALA A 8 -25.69 3.60 -3.32
CA ALA A 8 -24.56 2.81 -2.81
C ALA A 8 -23.35 2.75 -3.77
N LYS A 9 -23.50 3.26 -5.01
CA LYS A 9 -22.49 3.21 -6.08
C LYS A 9 -21.50 4.39 -6.03
N ALA A 10 -21.88 5.51 -5.42
CA ALA A 10 -21.07 6.74 -5.30
C ALA A 10 -20.23 6.82 -4.00
N ALA A 11 -20.42 5.89 -3.06
CA ALA A 11 -19.80 5.95 -1.73
C ALA A 11 -18.50 5.12 -1.60
N ALA A 12 -17.99 4.52 -2.68
CA ALA A 12 -16.83 3.63 -2.60
C ALA A 12 -15.51 4.33 -2.18
N PRO A 13 -15.20 5.57 -2.61
CA PRO A 13 -14.08 6.32 -2.04
C PRO A 13 -14.37 6.73 -0.59
N ALA A 14 -15.62 7.08 -0.29
CA ALA A 14 -16.07 7.50 1.03
C ALA A 14 -16.08 6.36 2.07
N CYS A 15 -16.13 5.08 1.65
CA CYS A 15 -16.11 3.94 2.58
C CYS A 15 -14.77 3.76 3.28
N PHE A 16 -13.65 4.20 2.68
CA PHE A 16 -12.34 4.17 3.33
C PHE A 16 -12.20 5.34 4.34
N PHE A 17 -12.74 6.50 4.00
CA PHE A 17 -12.79 7.66 4.91
C PHE A 17 -13.78 7.47 6.07
N LEU A 18 -14.92 6.80 5.85
CA LEU A 18 -15.83 6.37 6.91
C LEU A 18 -15.20 5.32 7.83
N LEU A 19 -14.22 4.54 7.35
CA LEU A 19 -13.45 3.64 8.21
C LEU A 19 -12.52 4.47 9.11
N GLN A 20 -11.81 5.46 8.59
CA GLN A 20 -10.95 6.37 9.38
C GLN A 20 -11.75 7.19 10.41
N ASP A 21 -12.89 7.79 10.00
CA ASP A 21 -13.75 8.56 10.90
C ASP A 21 -14.50 7.68 11.92
N ARG A 22 -14.89 6.45 11.54
CA ARG A 22 -15.42 5.47 12.52
C ARG A 22 -14.34 4.94 13.44
N ILE A 23 -13.11 4.77 12.96
CA ILE A 23 -11.94 4.45 13.79
C ILE A 23 -11.75 5.57 14.82
N ASP A 24 -11.75 6.85 14.42
CA ASP A 24 -11.62 7.98 15.34
C ASP A 24 -12.81 8.15 16.32
N ALA A 25 -14.02 7.75 15.92
CA ALA A 25 -15.20 7.73 16.79
C ALA A 25 -15.18 6.54 17.79
N ILE A 26 -14.71 5.38 17.36
CA ILE A 26 -14.54 4.17 18.20
C ILE A 26 -13.37 4.37 19.18
N TRP A 27 -12.28 4.98 18.73
CA TRP A 27 -11.10 5.34 19.53
C TRP A 27 -11.46 6.30 20.68
N ARG A 28 -12.27 7.34 20.42
CA ARG A 28 -12.80 8.24 21.47
C ARG A 28 -13.63 7.51 22.53
N LYS A 29 -14.38 6.48 22.13
CA LYS A 29 -15.28 5.73 23.03
C LYS A 29 -14.54 4.71 23.89
N HIS A 30 -13.42 4.15 23.42
CA HIS A 30 -12.61 3.20 24.19
C HIS A 30 -11.58 3.86 25.12
N LEU A 31 -10.94 4.97 24.73
CA LEU A 31 -10.02 5.72 25.60
C LEU A 31 -10.72 6.30 26.85
N GLY A 32 -11.98 6.72 26.72
CA GLY A 32 -12.79 7.17 27.86
C GLY A 32 -13.05 6.07 28.89
N ARG A 33 -13.10 4.79 28.49
CA ARG A 33 -13.29 3.65 29.40
C ARG A 33 -11.99 3.20 30.07
N VAL A 34 -10.85 3.27 29.37
CA VAL A 34 -9.55 2.88 29.92
C VAL A 34 -9.08 3.87 31.01
N HIS A 35 -9.35 5.17 30.85
CA HIS A 35 -9.04 6.17 31.89
C HIS A 35 -9.92 6.05 33.16
N ALA A 36 -11.13 5.49 33.06
CA ALA A 36 -12.00 5.25 34.21
C ALA A 36 -11.54 4.04 35.05
N LEU A 37 -10.90 3.04 34.43
CA LEU A 37 -10.39 1.84 35.11
C LEU A 37 -9.02 2.05 35.77
N ALA A 38 -8.20 2.97 35.27
CA ALA A 38 -6.85 3.23 35.81
C ALA A 38 -6.83 4.08 37.10
N ARG A 39 -7.90 4.79 37.45
CA ARG A 39 -7.98 5.59 38.70
C ARG A 39 -8.41 4.79 39.95
N GLY A 40 -8.65 3.48 39.82
CA GLY A 40 -9.26 2.66 40.86
C GLY A 40 -8.33 1.85 41.77
N ARG A 41 -6.99 1.94 41.64
CA ARG A 41 -6.07 1.16 42.50
C ARG A 41 -4.89 1.98 43.00
N ALA A 42 -5.04 2.53 44.19
CA ALA A 42 -3.94 2.93 45.06
C ALA A 42 -3.55 1.74 45.94
N LEU A 43 -2.25 1.44 46.08
CA LEU A 43 -1.65 0.78 47.26
C LEU A 43 -0.13 1.09 47.30
N ALA A 44 0.36 1.25 48.53
CA ALA A 44 1.57 1.95 48.98
C ALA A 44 2.87 1.09 48.99
N PRO A 45 4.06 1.66 49.31
CA PRO A 45 5.37 1.06 49.06
C PRO A 45 6.01 0.37 50.28
N ALA A 46 6.97 -0.54 50.06
CA ALA A 46 7.84 -1.08 51.11
C ALA A 46 9.30 -1.17 50.63
N MET A 47 10.18 -0.47 51.36
CA MET A 47 11.65 -0.58 51.37
C MET A 47 12.11 -1.82 52.14
N ILE A 48 13.20 -2.49 51.71
CA ILE A 48 14.20 -3.13 52.61
C ILE A 48 15.62 -3.03 51.99
N SER A 49 16.55 -2.54 52.83
CA SER A 49 18.03 -2.57 52.85
C SER A 49 18.67 -3.90 52.35
N GLY A 50 19.89 -4.07 51.82
CA GLY A 50 21.19 -3.41 51.97
C GLY A 50 22.26 -4.40 52.52
N ILE A 51 23.42 -4.48 51.85
CA ILE A 51 24.79 -4.84 52.33
C ILE A 51 25.46 -6.20 51.95
N ARG A 52 26.58 -6.05 51.19
CA ARG A 52 27.92 -6.74 51.09
C ARG A 52 28.12 -8.21 50.62
N SER A 53 28.97 -8.36 49.59
CA SER A 53 30.38 -8.85 49.64
C SER A 53 30.95 -8.95 48.20
N VAL A 54 31.86 -8.07 47.74
CA VAL A 54 33.34 -8.19 47.63
C VAL A 54 33.89 -9.56 47.18
N GLY A 55 34.57 -9.57 46.02
CA GLY A 55 35.56 -10.59 45.62
C GLY A 55 36.02 -10.51 44.14
N GLY A 56 37.21 -9.95 43.88
CA GLY A 56 38.14 -10.13 42.72
C GLY A 56 37.67 -9.70 41.31
N MET A 57 38.26 -8.74 40.57
CA MET A 57 39.64 -8.65 40.00
C MET A 57 40.12 -10.00 39.45
N GLU A 58 40.53 -10.20 38.19
CA GLU A 58 41.20 -9.33 37.22
C GLU A 58 41.25 -10.07 35.86
N GLY A 59 41.26 -9.33 34.73
CA GLY A 59 41.88 -9.79 33.47
C GLY A 59 40.95 -10.21 32.35
N GLU A 60 40.65 -9.30 31.41
CA GLU A 60 40.74 -9.53 29.94
C GLU A 60 40.27 -8.28 29.17
N THR A 61 41.10 -7.24 29.19
CA THR A 61 41.10 -6.16 28.20
C THR A 61 42.30 -6.33 27.29
N MET A 62 42.16 -7.15 26.26
CA MET A 62 42.93 -7.13 24.99
C MET A 62 42.24 -8.14 24.06
N ARG A 63 41.06 -7.82 23.51
CA ARG A 63 40.87 -6.89 22.39
C ARG A 63 41.88 -7.13 21.25
N ARG A 64 41.30 -7.64 20.16
CA ARG A 64 41.47 -7.12 18.80
C ARG A 64 42.86 -7.29 18.18
N GLN A 65 43.11 -8.43 17.54
CA GLN A 65 43.90 -8.44 16.29
C GLN A 65 43.93 -9.76 15.49
N ALA A 66 43.30 -10.87 15.92
CA ALA A 66 43.56 -12.18 15.30
C ALA A 66 42.38 -12.88 14.58
N VAL A 67 41.31 -12.19 14.18
CA VAL A 67 40.20 -12.80 13.39
C VAL A 67 39.96 -12.03 12.08
N LEU A 68 41.04 -11.54 11.48
CA LEU A 68 41.04 -10.69 10.29
C LEU A 68 41.91 -11.35 9.21
N ALA A 69 41.64 -12.60 8.81
CA ALA A 69 42.47 -13.27 7.80
C ALA A 69 41.87 -14.47 7.01
N VAL A 70 40.57 -14.83 7.10
CA VAL A 70 40.07 -16.05 6.38
C VAL A 70 38.72 -15.87 5.65
N VAL A 71 38.40 -14.68 5.11
CA VAL A 71 37.20 -14.50 4.23
C VAL A 71 37.56 -13.79 2.91
N ALA A 72 38.79 -13.95 2.43
CA ALA A 72 39.28 -13.27 1.22
C ALA A 72 39.32 -14.14 -0.05
N ALA A 73 38.57 -15.24 -0.13
CA ALA A 73 38.50 -16.04 -1.36
C ALA A 73 37.06 -16.55 -1.59
N ILE A 74 36.54 -16.26 -2.79
CA ILE A 74 35.18 -16.51 -3.32
C ILE A 74 34.21 -15.34 -3.14
N MET A 75 34.43 -14.26 -3.89
CA MET A 75 33.37 -13.35 -4.35
C MET A 75 33.59 -13.01 -5.82
N GLY A 76 33.27 -13.99 -6.67
CA GLY A 76 32.98 -13.76 -8.08
C GLY A 76 31.48 -13.71 -8.30
N THR A 77 30.79 -12.78 -7.63
CA THR A 77 29.42 -12.41 -7.97
C THR A 77 29.47 -11.07 -8.68
N ALA A 78 29.04 -11.04 -9.94
CA ALA A 78 28.86 -9.80 -10.67
C ALA A 78 27.97 -8.86 -9.82
N PRO A 79 28.28 -7.55 -9.75
CA PRO A 79 27.41 -6.60 -9.10
C PRO A 79 26.11 -6.53 -9.89
N ILE A 80 25.04 -7.15 -9.37
CA ILE A 80 23.69 -6.83 -9.79
C ILE A 80 23.45 -5.42 -9.26
N ALA A 81 23.59 -4.43 -10.15
CA ALA A 81 23.20 -3.07 -9.87
C ALA A 81 21.73 -3.06 -9.42
N PRO A 82 21.34 -2.21 -8.47
CA PRO A 82 19.93 -2.01 -8.16
C PRO A 82 19.23 -1.65 -9.47
N ALA A 83 18.15 -2.37 -9.80
CA ALA A 83 17.36 -2.08 -10.99
C ALA A 83 16.82 -0.66 -10.86
N ALA A 84 17.45 0.29 -11.57
CA ALA A 84 16.83 1.56 -11.86
C ALA A 84 15.52 1.27 -12.59
N ALA A 85 14.42 1.87 -12.14
CA ALA A 85 13.13 1.76 -12.81
C ALA A 85 13.33 1.97 -14.31
N GLN A 86 12.95 0.96 -15.12
CA GLN A 86 13.23 0.99 -16.54
C GLN A 86 12.40 2.10 -17.21
N THR A 87 13.08 3.01 -17.91
CA THR A 87 12.46 4.11 -18.66
C THR A 87 11.53 3.64 -19.78
N GLN A 88 11.66 2.38 -20.22
CA GLN A 88 10.73 1.74 -21.15
C GLN A 88 10.14 0.47 -20.51
N PRO A 89 8.90 0.51 -19.99
CA PRO A 89 8.27 -0.64 -19.33
C PRO A 89 8.28 -1.90 -20.21
N GLY A 90 8.05 -1.76 -21.51
CA GLY A 90 8.04 -2.88 -22.47
C GLY A 90 9.38 -3.59 -22.65
N ALA A 91 10.50 -3.01 -22.21
CA ALA A 91 11.82 -3.64 -22.28
C ALA A 91 12.09 -4.63 -21.12
N CYS A 92 11.18 -4.70 -20.13
CA CYS A 92 11.36 -5.60 -19.00
C CYS A 92 11.22 -7.07 -19.41
N ALA A 93 12.06 -7.94 -18.85
CA ALA A 93 12.00 -9.39 -19.09
C ALA A 93 10.65 -10.01 -18.68
N PHE A 94 9.93 -9.39 -17.74
CA PHE A 94 8.61 -9.83 -17.30
C PHE A 94 7.44 -9.19 -18.06
N ALA A 95 7.70 -8.25 -18.99
CA ALA A 95 6.65 -7.58 -19.76
C ALA A 95 5.70 -8.57 -20.47
N PRO A 96 6.16 -9.68 -21.09
CA PRO A 96 5.25 -10.66 -21.67
C PRO A 96 4.29 -11.29 -20.66
N ALA A 97 4.76 -11.63 -19.46
CA ALA A 97 3.92 -12.22 -18.42
C ALA A 97 2.93 -11.20 -17.81
N ILE A 98 3.34 -9.93 -17.69
CA ILE A 98 2.46 -8.83 -17.25
C ILE A 98 1.34 -8.62 -18.27
N LEU A 99 1.67 -8.57 -19.56
CA LEU A 99 0.69 -8.41 -20.65
C LEU A 99 -0.26 -9.60 -20.72
N ASP A 100 0.27 -10.82 -20.59
CA ASP A 100 -0.54 -12.03 -20.61
C ASP A 100 -1.50 -12.12 -19.41
N ALA A 101 -1.06 -11.64 -18.24
CA ALA A 101 -1.93 -11.50 -17.06
C ALA A 101 -3.01 -10.43 -17.30
N GLY A 102 -2.64 -9.31 -17.93
CA GLY A 102 -3.58 -8.28 -18.34
C GLY A 102 -4.67 -8.81 -19.28
N ASP A 103 -4.29 -9.58 -20.30
CA ASP A 103 -5.24 -10.20 -21.23
C ASP A 103 -6.18 -11.18 -20.54
N PHE A 104 -5.66 -11.98 -19.60
CA PHE A 104 -6.48 -12.88 -18.78
C PHE A 104 -7.49 -12.13 -17.91
N LEU A 105 -7.07 -11.05 -17.25
CA LEU A 105 -7.92 -10.23 -16.38
C LEU A 105 -8.98 -9.45 -17.17
N LEU A 106 -8.64 -9.04 -18.40
CA LEU A 106 -9.57 -8.35 -19.29
C LEU A 106 -10.52 -9.31 -20.01
N ALA A 107 -10.28 -10.62 -20.02
CA ALA A 107 -11.19 -11.57 -20.66
C ALA A 107 -12.52 -11.67 -19.89
N GLU A 108 -13.65 -11.49 -20.60
CA GLU A 108 -14.97 -11.74 -20.03
C GLU A 108 -15.16 -13.26 -19.84
N PRO A 109 -15.41 -13.77 -18.62
CA PRO A 109 -15.57 -15.20 -18.43
C PRO A 109 -16.88 -15.66 -19.09
N ALA A 110 -16.75 -16.43 -20.19
CA ALA A 110 -17.88 -16.93 -21.00
C ALA A 110 -18.94 -17.70 -20.18
N THR A 111 -18.55 -18.27 -19.04
CA THR A 111 -19.41 -19.09 -18.17
C THR A 111 -20.03 -18.33 -16.99
N PHE A 112 -19.68 -17.07 -16.74
CA PHE A 112 -20.17 -16.32 -15.58
C PHE A 112 -20.58 -14.87 -15.89
N PRO A 113 -21.54 -14.64 -16.82
CA PRO A 113 -21.93 -13.29 -17.28
C PRO A 113 -22.57 -12.40 -16.19
N ASN A 114 -23.08 -12.98 -15.10
CA ASN A 114 -23.76 -12.26 -14.02
C ASN A 114 -22.86 -11.91 -12.84
N PHE A 115 -21.61 -12.36 -12.86
CA PHE A 115 -20.72 -12.17 -11.74
C PHE A 115 -19.63 -11.18 -12.12
N TRP A 116 -19.59 -10.09 -11.35
CA TRP A 116 -18.48 -9.18 -11.07
C TRP A 116 -18.63 -7.75 -11.56
N ARG A 117 -18.41 -6.82 -10.62
CA ARG A 117 -17.71 -5.57 -10.94
C ARG A 117 -16.32 -5.99 -11.43
N ASP A 118 -15.97 -5.66 -12.66
CA ASP A 118 -14.61 -5.86 -13.18
C ASP A 118 -13.64 -5.08 -12.28
N ARG A 119 -13.05 -5.80 -11.30
CA ARG A 119 -12.35 -5.19 -10.15
C ARG A 119 -10.92 -4.80 -10.50
N PHE A 120 -10.34 -5.52 -11.45
CA PHE A 120 -8.94 -5.45 -11.82
C PHE A 120 -8.77 -4.96 -13.26
N GLY A 121 -9.86 -4.78 -14.02
CA GLY A 121 -9.82 -4.41 -15.43
C GLY A 121 -9.20 -3.05 -15.69
N ASP A 122 -9.36 -2.08 -14.78
CA ASP A 122 -8.68 -0.78 -14.86
C ASP A 122 -7.15 -0.92 -14.72
N ASP A 123 -6.67 -1.62 -13.69
CA ASP A 123 -5.24 -1.90 -13.52
C ASP A 123 -4.67 -2.71 -14.70
N ALA A 124 -5.39 -3.73 -15.15
CA ALA A 124 -4.99 -4.57 -16.28
C ALA A 124 -4.93 -3.78 -17.59
N ALA A 125 -5.91 -2.90 -17.84
CA ALA A 125 -5.91 -2.02 -19.00
C ALA A 125 -4.76 -1.02 -18.95
N TYR A 126 -4.49 -0.43 -17.79
CA TYR A 126 -3.37 0.47 -17.59
C TYR A 126 -2.03 -0.22 -17.87
N LEU A 127 -1.80 -1.40 -17.29
CA LEU A 127 -0.59 -2.21 -17.56
C LEU A 127 -0.48 -2.56 -19.04
N LYS A 128 -1.59 -2.96 -19.68
CA LYS A 128 -1.61 -3.27 -21.11
C LYS A 128 -1.20 -2.07 -21.96
N ILE A 129 -1.75 -0.88 -21.68
CA ILE A 129 -1.38 0.36 -22.38
C ILE A 129 0.11 0.66 -22.21
N ARG A 130 0.62 0.59 -20.97
CA ARG A 130 1.98 1.02 -20.63
C ARG A 130 3.07 0.02 -21.05
N TYR A 131 2.89 -1.27 -20.75
CA TYR A 131 3.85 -2.31 -21.15
C TYR A 131 3.72 -2.70 -22.61
N GLY A 132 2.51 -2.62 -23.19
CA GLY A 132 2.26 -2.95 -24.59
C GLY A 132 2.59 -1.81 -25.54
N GLY A 133 2.84 -0.60 -25.03
CA GLY A 133 3.16 0.57 -25.83
C GLY A 133 2.04 0.99 -26.77
N LEU A 134 0.78 0.83 -26.34
CA LEU A 134 -0.39 1.09 -27.19
C LEU A 134 -0.42 2.56 -27.62
N ALA A 135 -0.63 2.79 -28.91
CA ALA A 135 -0.85 4.13 -29.43
C ALA A 135 -2.14 4.74 -28.84
N TYR A 136 -2.26 6.07 -28.88
CA TYR A 136 -3.41 6.78 -28.29
C TYR A 136 -4.76 6.25 -28.79
N THR A 137 -4.86 5.99 -30.09
CA THR A 137 -6.07 5.47 -30.73
C THR A 137 -6.40 4.05 -30.26
N GLU A 138 -5.38 3.19 -30.11
CA GLU A 138 -5.52 1.80 -29.66
C GLU A 138 -5.90 1.72 -28.18
N GLY A 139 -5.22 2.49 -27.32
CA GLY A 139 -5.56 2.58 -25.90
C GLY A 139 -6.95 3.17 -25.68
N SER A 140 -7.33 4.20 -26.44
CA SER A 140 -8.66 4.80 -26.36
C SER A 140 -9.74 3.82 -26.80
N ALA A 141 -9.49 3.05 -27.86
CA ALA A 141 -10.41 2.00 -28.32
C ALA A 141 -10.57 0.89 -27.26
N LEU A 142 -9.47 0.44 -26.63
CA LEU A 142 -9.50 -0.50 -25.51
C LEU A 142 -10.39 0.05 -24.38
N LEU A 143 -10.12 1.24 -23.87
CA LEU A 143 -10.88 1.80 -22.75
C LEU A 143 -12.36 2.02 -23.10
N ALA A 144 -12.67 2.46 -24.32
CA ALA A 144 -14.04 2.61 -24.80
C ALA A 144 -14.77 1.25 -24.90
N SER A 145 -14.07 0.18 -25.28
CA SER A 145 -14.65 -1.18 -25.30
C SER A 145 -14.98 -1.69 -23.89
N LEU A 146 -14.13 -1.39 -22.90
CA LEU A 146 -14.31 -1.79 -21.51
C LEU A 146 -15.49 -1.06 -20.87
N GLU A 147 -15.64 0.22 -21.19
CA GLU A 147 -16.77 1.03 -20.72
C GLU A 147 -18.12 0.53 -21.24
N LYS A 148 -18.17 -0.01 -22.47
CA LYS A 148 -19.39 -0.54 -23.09
C LYS A 148 -19.81 -1.92 -22.57
N ARG A 149 -19.02 -2.55 -21.71
CA ARG A 149 -19.37 -3.83 -21.07
C ARG A 149 -20.65 -3.67 -20.26
N SER A 150 -21.36 -4.78 -20.08
CA SER A 150 -22.53 -4.85 -19.18
C SER A 150 -22.19 -4.35 -17.77
N HIS A 151 -20.96 -4.60 -17.33
CA HIS A 151 -20.39 -4.18 -16.06
C HIS A 151 -18.97 -3.64 -16.28
N PRO A 152 -18.80 -2.33 -16.50
CA PRO A 152 -17.48 -1.75 -16.76
C PRO A 152 -16.58 -1.76 -15.52
N PRO A 153 -15.24 -1.68 -15.70
CA PRO A 153 -14.29 -1.57 -14.58
C PRO A 153 -14.60 -0.41 -13.64
N GLN A 154 -14.35 -0.59 -12.34
CA GLN A 154 -14.79 0.37 -11.32
C GLN A 154 -14.19 1.76 -11.53
N ARG A 155 -12.93 1.85 -11.95
CA ARG A 155 -12.22 3.12 -12.17
C ARG A 155 -12.06 3.46 -13.65
N ILE A 156 -12.88 2.89 -14.55
CA ILE A 156 -12.72 3.11 -15.99
C ILE A 156 -12.80 4.59 -16.38
N VAL A 157 -13.67 5.36 -15.72
CA VAL A 157 -13.84 6.80 -15.99
C VAL A 157 -12.58 7.57 -15.58
N GLU A 158 -12.03 7.27 -14.40
CA GLU A 158 -10.79 7.88 -13.91
C GLU A 158 -9.61 7.54 -14.83
N LEU A 159 -9.46 6.27 -15.24
CA LEU A 159 -8.42 5.83 -16.16
C LEU A 159 -8.55 6.51 -17.54
N ARG A 160 -9.77 6.62 -18.08
CA ARG A 160 -10.04 7.31 -19.34
C ARG A 160 -9.71 8.78 -19.28
N LEU A 161 -10.13 9.45 -18.21
CA LEU A 161 -9.73 10.82 -17.97
C LEU A 161 -8.21 10.86 -17.97
N ALA A 162 -7.53 10.18 -17.04
CA ALA A 162 -6.06 10.18 -16.93
C ALA A 162 -5.33 9.97 -18.28
N TYR A 163 -5.81 9.05 -19.12
CA TYR A 163 -5.21 8.72 -20.42
C TYR A 163 -5.48 9.71 -21.57
N ALA A 164 -6.56 10.50 -21.49
CA ALA A 164 -6.98 11.40 -22.56
C ALA A 164 -5.92 12.45 -22.90
N THR A 165 -5.92 12.94 -24.14
CA THR A 165 -5.21 14.19 -24.49
C THR A 165 -5.87 15.38 -23.81
N THR A 166 -5.18 16.51 -23.68
CA THR A 166 -5.76 17.71 -23.04
C THR A 166 -7.09 18.15 -23.68
N PRO A 167 -7.22 18.25 -25.03
CA PRO A 167 -8.50 18.58 -25.65
C PRO A 167 -9.61 17.55 -25.40
N ASP A 168 -9.28 16.26 -25.46
CA ASP A 168 -10.26 15.18 -25.24
C ASP A 168 -10.72 15.13 -23.78
N ARG A 169 -9.80 15.33 -22.83
CA ARG A 169 -10.10 15.40 -21.40
C ARG A 169 -11.04 16.57 -21.11
N ALA A 170 -10.75 17.76 -21.66
CA ALA A 170 -11.61 18.92 -21.52
C ALA A 170 -13.01 18.67 -22.09
N ALA A 171 -13.12 18.04 -23.27
CA ALA A 171 -14.40 17.67 -23.87
C ALA A 171 -15.18 16.65 -23.03
N MET A 172 -14.49 15.65 -22.45
CA MET A 172 -15.09 14.67 -21.55
C MET A 172 -15.65 15.35 -20.29
N ILE A 173 -14.84 16.20 -19.65
CA ILE A 173 -15.22 16.96 -18.44
C ILE A 173 -16.42 17.86 -18.71
N ALA A 174 -16.43 18.59 -19.84
CA ALA A 174 -17.55 19.44 -20.24
C ALA A 174 -18.86 18.65 -20.43
N GLY A 175 -18.77 17.37 -20.83
CA GLY A 175 -19.92 16.47 -20.97
C GLY A 175 -20.38 15.83 -19.65
N MET A 176 -19.59 15.92 -18.57
CA MET A 176 -19.96 15.33 -17.28
C MET A 176 -21.04 16.14 -16.58
N GLN A 177 -21.95 15.44 -15.91
CA GLN A 177 -22.90 16.05 -14.98
C GLN A 177 -22.54 15.65 -13.54
N PRO A 178 -22.74 16.54 -12.56
CA PRO A 178 -22.63 16.17 -11.16
C PRO A 178 -23.56 15.00 -10.83
N LEU A 179 -23.10 14.08 -9.99
CA LEU A 179 -23.96 13.04 -9.42
C LEU A 179 -25.18 13.64 -8.69
N PRO A 180 -26.30 12.91 -8.56
CA PRO A 180 -27.45 13.39 -7.82
C PRO A 180 -27.05 13.86 -6.40
N LYS A 181 -27.43 15.10 -6.05
CA LYS A 181 -27.09 15.78 -4.78
C LYS A 181 -25.64 16.26 -4.64
N ALA A 182 -24.80 16.07 -5.66
CA ALA A 182 -23.48 16.71 -5.73
C ALA A 182 -23.60 18.08 -6.41
N GLN A 183 -22.78 19.03 -5.97
CA GLN A 183 -22.74 20.40 -6.50
C GLN A 183 -21.60 20.62 -7.52
N SER A 184 -20.72 19.64 -7.68
CA SER A 184 -19.56 19.68 -8.56
C SER A 184 -19.22 18.27 -9.05
N ILE A 185 -18.55 18.22 -10.18
CA ILE A 185 -17.94 17.00 -10.72
C ILE A 185 -16.55 16.73 -10.15
N VAL A 186 -15.93 17.64 -9.40
CA VAL A 186 -14.56 17.43 -8.89
C VAL A 186 -14.43 16.13 -8.09
N PRO A 187 -15.35 15.81 -7.14
CA PRO A 187 -15.24 14.57 -6.36
C PRO A 187 -15.36 13.28 -7.19
N GLN A 188 -15.95 13.33 -8.40
CA GLN A 188 -16.13 12.15 -9.27
C GLN A 188 -14.98 11.93 -10.26
N LEU A 189 -14.00 12.84 -10.36
CA LEU A 189 -12.88 12.70 -11.30
C LEU A 189 -11.90 11.60 -10.87
N GLY A 190 -11.62 11.51 -9.57
CA GLY A 190 -10.65 10.57 -9.00
C GLY A 190 -9.20 11.07 -9.05
N GLN A 191 -8.32 10.40 -8.30
CA GLN A 191 -6.96 10.88 -8.03
C GLN A 191 -6.07 10.95 -9.28
N SER A 192 -6.17 9.97 -10.18
CA SER A 192 -5.38 9.94 -11.41
C SER A 192 -5.77 11.06 -12.36
N ALA A 193 -7.08 11.38 -12.43
CA ALA A 193 -7.57 12.49 -13.24
C ALA A 193 -7.20 13.85 -12.63
N TRP A 194 -7.27 14.01 -11.31
CA TRP A 194 -6.80 15.22 -10.63
C TRP A 194 -5.31 15.47 -10.88
N ARG A 195 -4.48 14.43 -10.76
CA ARG A 195 -3.05 14.53 -11.08
C ARG A 195 -2.87 15.01 -12.51
N ALA A 196 -3.50 14.36 -13.48
CA ALA A 196 -3.37 14.76 -14.88
C ALA A 196 -3.80 16.22 -15.11
N LEU A 197 -4.90 16.67 -14.50
CA LEU A 197 -5.34 18.07 -14.58
C LEU A 197 -4.39 19.07 -13.93
N VAL A 198 -3.63 18.69 -12.90
CA VAL A 198 -2.62 19.57 -12.29
C VAL A 198 -1.39 19.67 -13.18
N MET A 199 -1.00 18.55 -13.81
CA MET A 199 0.12 18.52 -14.74
C MET A 199 -0.21 19.21 -16.08
N GLU A 200 -1.50 19.37 -16.39
CA GLU A 200 -2.02 20.10 -17.55
C GLU A 200 -2.35 21.54 -17.18
N ASP A 201 -1.91 22.50 -18.00
CA ASP A 201 -2.21 23.93 -17.82
C ASP A 201 -2.01 24.41 -16.38
N ASP A 202 -1.01 23.80 -15.72
CA ASP A 202 -0.63 24.14 -14.37
C ASP A 202 -1.80 23.99 -13.35
N GLY A 203 -2.90 23.31 -13.67
CA GLY A 203 -4.05 23.11 -12.79
C GLY A 203 -5.08 24.24 -12.73
N ASP A 204 -5.00 25.24 -13.60
CA ASP A 204 -5.87 26.44 -13.53
C ASP A 204 -7.37 26.09 -13.48
N TRP A 205 -7.85 25.24 -14.40
CA TRP A 205 -9.26 24.80 -14.40
C TRP A 205 -9.66 24.13 -13.07
N LEU A 206 -8.79 23.30 -12.49
CA LEU A 206 -9.08 22.59 -11.25
C LEU A 206 -9.13 23.55 -10.07
N LEU A 207 -8.26 24.57 -10.04
CA LEU A 207 -8.27 25.60 -9.00
C LEU A 207 -9.56 26.42 -9.02
N ASP A 208 -10.02 26.85 -10.19
CA ASP A 208 -11.29 27.59 -10.33
C ASP A 208 -12.49 26.77 -9.83
N GLU A 209 -12.56 25.49 -10.22
CA GLU A 209 -13.66 24.63 -9.84
C GLU A 209 -13.61 24.26 -8.34
N LEU A 210 -12.42 24.14 -7.75
CA LEU A 210 -12.25 24.00 -6.30
C LEU A 210 -12.62 25.26 -5.54
N ALA A 211 -12.29 26.45 -6.04
CA ALA A 211 -12.70 27.73 -5.43
C ALA A 211 -14.23 27.83 -5.38
N ARG A 212 -14.89 27.43 -6.48
CA ARG A 212 -16.36 27.33 -6.55
C ARG A 212 -16.91 26.31 -5.56
N LEU A 213 -16.33 25.10 -5.52
CA LEU A 213 -16.76 24.04 -4.61
C LEU A 213 -16.55 24.42 -3.14
N GLN A 214 -15.44 25.08 -2.79
CA GLN A 214 -15.15 25.54 -1.43
C GLN A 214 -16.22 26.51 -0.92
N THR A 215 -16.76 27.33 -1.82
CA THR A 215 -17.83 28.29 -1.50
C THR A 215 -19.18 27.59 -1.33
N SER A 216 -19.45 26.54 -2.10
CA SER A 216 -20.76 25.89 -2.14
C SER A 216 -20.91 24.68 -1.18
N ASP A 217 -19.82 23.93 -1.00
CA ASP A 217 -19.69 22.76 -0.12
C ASP A 217 -18.24 22.61 0.37
N LEU A 218 -17.93 23.31 1.47
CA LEU A 218 -16.60 23.32 2.08
C LEU A 218 -16.09 21.91 2.46
N TYR A 219 -17.00 21.01 2.86
CA TYR A 219 -16.62 19.65 3.24
C TYR A 219 -16.14 18.85 2.02
N GLN A 220 -16.89 18.89 0.92
CA GLN A 220 -16.47 18.22 -0.32
C GLN A 220 -15.20 18.84 -0.89
N ALA A 221 -15.02 20.16 -0.77
CA ALA A 221 -13.78 20.81 -1.16
C ALA A 221 -12.58 20.30 -0.35
N SER A 222 -12.71 20.10 0.97
CA SER A 222 -11.65 19.53 1.80
C SER A 222 -11.34 18.09 1.43
N VAL A 223 -12.36 17.27 1.16
CA VAL A 223 -12.17 15.89 0.72
C VAL A 223 -11.41 15.85 -0.62
N ALA A 224 -11.80 16.70 -1.58
CA ALA A 224 -11.11 16.84 -2.85
C ALA A 224 -9.67 17.33 -2.67
N ALA A 225 -9.44 18.39 -1.90
CA ALA A 225 -8.12 18.95 -1.60
C ALA A 225 -7.16 17.90 -1.03
N LYS A 226 -7.61 17.13 -0.04
CA LYS A 226 -6.82 16.03 0.53
C LYS A 226 -6.53 14.96 -0.49
N GLY A 227 -7.51 14.59 -1.32
CA GLY A 227 -7.35 13.61 -2.38
C GLY A 227 -6.36 14.05 -3.48
N ILE A 228 -6.36 15.34 -3.83
CA ILE A 228 -5.41 15.95 -4.77
C ILE A 228 -4.00 15.93 -4.15
N ALA A 229 -3.84 16.37 -2.90
CA ALA A 229 -2.55 16.35 -2.22
C ALA A 229 -1.96 14.92 -2.13
N GLN A 230 -2.81 13.91 -1.91
CA GLN A 230 -2.40 12.51 -1.97
C GLN A 230 -1.98 12.06 -3.38
N ALA A 231 -2.68 12.51 -4.43
CA ALA A 231 -2.33 12.19 -5.81
C ALA A 231 -1.00 12.83 -6.27
N LEU A 232 -0.58 13.87 -5.56
CA LEU A 232 0.61 14.68 -5.84
C LEU A 232 1.73 14.48 -4.80
N SER A 233 1.57 13.55 -3.86
CA SER A 233 2.54 13.33 -2.77
C SER A 233 3.93 12.94 -3.26
N ALA A 234 4.01 12.27 -4.41
CA ALA A 234 5.25 11.83 -5.05
C ALA A 234 5.99 12.96 -5.80
N LEU A 235 5.40 14.15 -5.93
CA LEU A 235 6.14 15.32 -6.41
C LEU A 235 7.21 15.72 -5.38
N ASP A 236 8.25 16.42 -5.82
CA ASP A 236 9.19 17.04 -4.89
C ASP A 236 8.53 18.18 -4.10
N ASP A 237 9.12 18.53 -2.96
CA ASP A 237 8.55 19.55 -2.08
C ASP A 237 8.52 20.94 -2.75
N GLN A 238 9.44 21.25 -3.66
CA GLN A 238 9.40 22.51 -4.41
C GLN A 238 8.14 22.62 -5.29
N ALA A 239 7.81 21.57 -6.03
CA ALA A 239 6.60 21.51 -6.85
C ALA A 239 5.33 21.57 -5.99
N LYS A 240 5.33 20.91 -4.81
CA LYS A 240 4.22 21.01 -3.85
C LYS A 240 4.04 22.44 -3.35
N SER A 241 5.13 23.12 -2.97
CA SER A 241 5.09 24.49 -2.48
C SER A 241 4.62 25.48 -3.56
N GLN A 242 5.07 25.31 -4.82
CA GLN A 242 4.62 26.12 -5.95
C GLN A 242 3.10 25.99 -6.18
N LEU A 243 2.57 24.75 -6.17
CA LEU A 243 1.13 24.53 -6.27
C LEU A 243 0.37 25.07 -5.05
N ALA A 244 0.94 24.93 -3.84
CA ALA A 244 0.34 25.46 -2.63
C ALA A 244 0.23 26.99 -2.65
N GLN A 245 1.24 27.68 -3.21
CA GLN A 245 1.21 29.13 -3.40
C GLN A 245 0.15 29.54 -4.41
N ARG A 246 0.08 28.86 -5.57
CA ARG A 246 -0.92 29.18 -6.59
C ARG A 246 -2.35 28.92 -6.13
N ALA A 247 -2.57 27.82 -5.41
CA ALA A 247 -3.85 27.54 -4.78
C ALA A 247 -4.25 28.63 -3.78
N GLU A 248 -3.29 29.18 -3.04
CA GLU A 248 -3.53 30.29 -2.11
C GLU A 248 -3.88 31.60 -2.85
N GLU A 249 -3.14 31.93 -3.91
CA GLU A 249 -3.39 33.10 -4.77
C GLU A 249 -4.77 33.03 -5.44
N ALA A 250 -5.22 31.83 -5.79
CA ALA A 250 -6.57 31.55 -6.31
C ALA A 250 -7.65 31.48 -5.22
N GLY A 251 -7.32 31.65 -3.93
CA GLY A 251 -8.26 31.58 -2.81
C GLY A 251 -8.75 30.16 -2.47
N VAL A 252 -8.07 29.12 -2.96
CA VAL A 252 -8.33 27.70 -2.67
C VAL A 252 -7.56 27.29 -1.40
N TRP A 253 -7.96 27.90 -0.28
CA TRP A 253 -7.27 27.80 1.01
C TRP A 253 -7.01 26.36 1.48
N LEU A 254 -7.98 25.45 1.30
CA LEU A 254 -7.86 24.06 1.74
C LEU A 254 -6.86 23.26 0.92
N LEU A 255 -6.79 23.46 -0.40
CA LEU A 255 -5.77 22.80 -1.22
C LEU A 255 -4.38 23.32 -0.87
N ALA A 256 -4.25 24.63 -0.72
CA ALA A 256 -3.01 25.25 -0.26
C ALA A 256 -2.54 24.72 1.10
N LEU A 257 -3.47 24.37 2.01
CA LEU A 257 -3.16 23.76 3.30
C LEU A 257 -2.71 22.30 3.14
N GLU A 258 -3.47 21.49 2.39
CA GLU A 258 -3.18 20.06 2.21
C GLU A 258 -1.89 19.80 1.41
N MET A 259 -1.55 20.67 0.44
CA MET A 259 -0.28 20.58 -0.29
C MET A 259 0.93 20.80 0.62
N ARG A 260 0.88 21.83 1.49
CA ARG A 260 1.91 22.04 2.52
C ARG A 260 1.93 20.93 3.55
N ALA A 261 0.77 20.33 3.84
CA ALA A 261 0.71 19.16 4.72
C ALA A 261 1.45 17.97 4.11
N ALA A 262 1.52 17.85 2.78
CA ALA A 262 2.16 16.75 2.05
C ALA A 262 3.70 16.87 1.92
N GLU A 263 4.28 18.00 2.34
CA GLU A 263 5.73 18.23 2.42
C GLU A 263 6.34 17.53 3.65
N ASP A 264 7.59 17.07 3.56
CA ASP A 264 8.24 16.38 4.68
C ASP A 264 8.60 17.32 5.85
N ASP A 265 8.74 18.62 5.58
CA ASP A 265 8.86 19.67 6.59
C ASP A 265 7.51 20.36 6.83
N LEU A 266 6.96 20.22 8.04
CA LEU A 266 5.66 20.81 8.39
C LEU A 266 5.77 22.27 8.86
N SER A 267 6.91 22.94 8.72
CA SER A 267 7.10 24.34 9.12
C SER A 267 6.17 25.29 8.37
N ASP A 268 6.08 25.16 7.05
CA ASP A 268 5.20 25.99 6.22
C ASP A 268 3.72 25.68 6.45
N TYR A 269 3.39 24.40 6.67
CA TYR A 269 2.04 24.00 7.07
C TYR A 269 1.60 24.67 8.38
N VAL A 270 2.48 24.65 9.39
CA VAL A 270 2.23 25.29 10.69
C VAL A 270 2.04 26.80 10.54
N ALA A 271 2.97 27.47 9.86
CA ALA A 271 2.90 28.92 9.67
C ALA A 271 1.65 29.33 8.87
N TYR A 272 1.27 28.52 7.87
CA TYR A 272 0.08 28.76 7.07
C TYR A 272 -1.21 28.57 7.87
N LEU A 273 -1.30 27.51 8.68
CA LEU A 273 -2.45 27.26 9.54
C LEU A 273 -2.73 28.44 10.49
N ASP A 274 -1.68 29.10 11.00
CA ASP A 274 -1.78 30.26 11.90
C ASP A 274 -2.31 31.53 11.23
N ARG A 275 -2.20 31.64 9.90
CA ARG A 275 -2.70 32.79 9.12
C ARG A 275 -3.97 32.49 8.32
N LEU A 276 -4.49 31.26 8.38
CA LEU A 276 -5.69 30.89 7.65
C LEU A 276 -6.94 31.63 8.18
N PRO A 277 -7.82 32.15 7.30
CA PRO A 277 -9.08 32.73 7.71
C PRO A 277 -9.93 31.69 8.47
N PRO A 278 -10.55 32.03 9.63
CA PRO A 278 -11.38 31.07 10.38
C PRO A 278 -12.56 30.50 9.58
N ALA A 279 -13.03 31.23 8.55
CA ALA A 279 -14.08 30.78 7.64
C ALA A 279 -13.63 29.68 6.67
N ALA A 280 -12.32 29.52 6.45
CA ALA A 280 -11.74 28.48 5.60
C ALA A 280 -11.55 27.13 6.32
N LEU A 281 -11.72 27.10 7.66
CA LEU A 281 -11.50 25.91 8.47
C LEU A 281 -12.81 25.16 8.73
N ILE A 282 -12.77 23.83 8.59
CA ILE A 282 -13.86 22.92 8.94
C ILE A 282 -13.90 22.68 10.46
N ASP A 283 -12.75 22.43 11.09
CA ASP A 283 -12.62 22.34 12.55
C ASP A 283 -11.98 23.62 13.08
N LYS A 284 -12.57 24.30 14.06
CA LYS A 284 -11.97 25.52 14.63
C LYS A 284 -10.74 25.23 15.51
N ARG A 285 -10.42 23.96 15.77
CA ARG A 285 -9.32 23.54 16.64
C ARG A 285 -8.05 23.30 15.83
N HIS A 286 -7.07 24.20 15.95
CA HIS A 286 -5.73 24.06 15.36
C HIS A 286 -5.08 22.70 15.67
N THR A 287 -5.22 22.22 16.90
CA THR A 287 -4.63 20.94 17.32
C THR A 287 -5.17 19.75 16.52
N GLY A 288 -6.40 19.82 16.00
CA GLY A 288 -6.97 18.78 15.13
C GLY A 288 -6.22 18.69 13.80
N TYR A 289 -5.99 19.84 13.16
CA TYR A 289 -5.22 19.95 11.92
C TYR A 289 -3.77 19.47 12.09
N LEU A 290 -3.09 19.90 13.16
CA LEU A 290 -1.72 19.44 13.42
C LEU A 290 -1.64 17.92 13.64
N ARG A 291 -2.61 17.33 14.35
CA ARG A 291 -2.67 15.87 14.54
C ARG A 291 -2.91 15.13 13.22
N ASN A 292 -3.81 15.63 12.38
CA ASN A 292 -4.12 15.00 11.09
C ASN A 292 -2.92 15.03 10.13
N ALA A 293 -2.22 16.16 10.06
CA ALA A 293 -0.99 16.28 9.28
C ALA A 293 0.10 15.34 9.83
N LEU A 294 0.34 15.35 11.14
CA LEU A 294 1.33 14.48 11.78
C LEU A 294 1.02 12.98 11.57
N ASN A 295 -0.25 12.57 11.69
CA ASN A 295 -0.65 11.18 11.44
C ASN A 295 -0.33 10.74 10.01
N SER A 296 -0.57 11.61 9.04
CA SER A 296 -0.26 11.34 7.63
C SER A 296 1.25 11.37 7.36
N ALA A 297 1.97 12.31 7.97
CA ALA A 297 3.41 12.46 7.84
C ALA A 297 4.19 11.28 8.44
N ASN A 298 3.69 10.72 9.55
CA ASN A 298 4.27 9.53 10.17
C ASN A 298 4.31 8.29 9.25
N LEU A 299 3.54 8.25 8.15
CA LEU A 299 3.61 7.15 7.19
C LEU A 299 4.61 7.38 6.05
N ARG A 300 5.23 8.56 5.96
CA ARG A 300 6.16 8.90 4.87
C ARG A 300 7.56 8.36 5.16
N PRO A 301 8.27 7.83 4.16
CA PRO A 301 9.56 7.19 4.37
C PRO A 301 10.64 8.16 4.87
N PHE A 302 10.60 9.43 4.44
CA PHE A 302 11.64 10.43 4.74
C PHE A 302 11.28 11.40 5.87
N PHE A 303 10.10 11.25 6.49
CA PHE A 303 9.67 12.15 7.55
C PHE A 303 10.51 11.97 8.83
N ASP A 304 11.15 13.06 9.26
CA ASP A 304 11.98 13.12 10.46
C ASP A 304 11.35 14.03 11.52
N ILE A 305 10.80 13.43 12.57
CA ILE A 305 10.14 14.16 13.67
C ILE A 305 11.09 15.14 14.38
N SER A 306 12.40 14.87 14.41
CA SER A 306 13.37 15.71 15.14
C SER A 306 13.59 17.08 14.50
N LYS A 307 13.26 17.20 13.20
CA LYS A 307 13.40 18.43 12.41
C LYS A 307 12.13 19.28 12.37
N GLN A 308 11.02 18.78 12.91
CA GLN A 308 9.71 19.42 12.80
C GLN A 308 9.54 20.58 13.80
N PRO A 309 8.57 21.49 13.61
CA PRO A 309 8.26 22.53 14.59
C PRO A 309 7.99 21.98 16.00
N ALA A 310 8.39 22.73 17.04
CA ALA A 310 8.32 22.30 18.43
C ALA A 310 6.91 21.83 18.87
N GLN A 311 5.86 22.44 18.32
CA GLN A 311 4.48 22.04 18.59
C GLN A 311 4.10 20.68 17.97
N VAL A 312 4.65 20.35 16.79
CA VAL A 312 4.48 19.03 16.17
C VAL A 312 5.22 17.97 16.99
N GLN A 313 6.46 18.26 17.41
CA GLN A 313 7.23 17.39 18.31
C GLN A 313 6.55 17.18 19.67
N ALA A 314 5.91 18.23 20.20
CA ALA A 314 5.15 18.13 21.44
C ALA A 314 3.93 17.21 21.30
N LEU A 315 3.24 17.27 20.15
CA LEU A 315 2.12 16.37 19.85
C LEU A 315 2.56 14.92 19.69
N ASP A 316 3.67 14.65 18.99
CA ASP A 316 4.19 13.28 18.81
C ASP A 316 4.51 12.59 20.15
N ARG A 317 5.04 13.35 21.10
CA ARG A 317 5.39 12.84 22.44
C ARG A 317 4.17 12.50 23.31
N GLN A 318 2.96 12.92 22.96
CA GLN A 318 1.79 12.75 23.84
C GLN A 318 1.30 11.30 23.94
N ASN A 319 1.44 10.48 22.89
CA ASN A 319 0.85 9.14 22.87
C ASN A 319 1.81 8.03 22.41
N GLY A 320 3.04 8.36 21.99
CA GLY A 320 4.04 7.38 21.52
C GLY A 320 3.65 6.66 20.22
N MET A 321 2.56 7.05 19.56
CA MET A 321 2.06 6.37 18.37
C MET A 321 2.97 6.62 17.16
N GLY A 322 3.56 7.80 17.04
CA GLY A 322 4.46 8.12 15.93
C GLY A 322 5.70 7.24 15.89
N SER A 323 6.25 6.83 17.04
CA SER A 323 7.41 5.91 17.07
C SER A 323 7.05 4.49 16.62
N ALA A 324 5.77 4.10 16.68
CA ALA A 324 5.28 2.85 16.12
C ALA A 324 4.97 2.98 14.62
N ILE A 325 4.31 4.06 14.20
CA ILE A 325 3.86 4.23 12.81
C ILE A 325 5.02 4.52 11.86
N ARG A 326 6.00 5.35 12.25
CA ARG A 326 7.11 5.76 11.36
C ARG A 326 7.90 4.58 10.76
N PRO A 327 8.39 3.61 11.56
CA PRO A 327 9.06 2.44 11.00
C PRO A 327 8.17 1.61 10.08
N ILE A 328 6.86 1.54 10.37
CA ILE A 328 5.90 0.80 9.53
C ILE A 328 5.70 1.52 8.19
N GLY A 329 5.55 2.85 8.21
CA GLY A 329 5.46 3.66 6.99
C GLY A 329 6.67 3.49 6.08
N GLN A 330 7.88 3.54 6.65
CA GLN A 330 9.13 3.26 5.95
C GLN A 330 9.15 1.86 5.31
N LEU A 331 8.66 0.84 6.03
CA LEU A 331 8.62 -0.52 5.49
C LEU A 331 7.59 -0.68 4.36
N ILE A 332 6.45 0.00 4.46
CA ILE A 332 5.39 -0.02 3.44
C ILE A 332 5.89 0.51 2.09
N ASP A 333 6.81 1.49 2.09
CA ASP A 333 7.39 2.05 0.85
C ASP A 333 8.08 1.00 -0.02
N HIS A 334 8.64 -0.04 0.61
CA HIS A 334 9.33 -1.13 -0.09
C HIS A 334 8.53 -2.43 -0.12
N SER A 335 7.67 -2.65 0.87
CA SER A 335 6.90 -3.88 1.06
C SER A 335 5.46 -3.53 1.48
N PRO A 336 4.57 -3.18 0.53
CA PRO A 336 3.22 -2.69 0.84
C PRO A 336 2.40 -3.58 1.78
N GLN A 337 2.63 -4.89 1.75
CA GLN A 337 1.95 -5.87 2.60
C GLN A 337 2.28 -5.71 4.09
N ALA A 338 3.34 -4.98 4.43
CA ALA A 338 3.65 -4.58 5.81
C ALA A 338 2.58 -3.68 6.44
N ALA A 339 1.64 -3.15 5.63
CA ALA A 339 0.42 -2.49 6.11
C ALA A 339 -0.38 -3.34 7.12
N ILE A 340 -0.24 -4.67 7.11
CA ILE A 340 -0.80 -5.57 8.12
C ILE A 340 -0.39 -5.13 9.54
N LEU A 341 0.83 -4.62 9.73
CA LEU A 341 1.33 -4.15 11.02
C LEU A 341 0.51 -2.96 11.56
N LEU A 342 0.00 -2.07 10.70
CA LEU A 342 -0.89 -0.98 11.13
C LEU A 342 -2.20 -1.53 11.69
N THR A 343 -2.78 -2.53 11.02
CA THR A 343 -3.99 -3.21 11.49
C THR A 343 -3.74 -3.89 12.84
N LEU A 344 -2.61 -4.57 13.00
CA LEU A 344 -2.25 -5.22 14.26
C LEU A 344 -2.04 -4.20 15.39
N VAL A 345 -1.31 -3.10 15.15
CA VAL A 345 -1.15 -2.01 16.13
C VAL A 345 -2.53 -1.47 16.55
N ASN A 346 -3.45 -1.29 15.62
CA ASN A 346 -4.80 -0.81 15.92
C ASN A 346 -5.65 -1.84 16.70
N GLN A 347 -5.50 -3.13 16.43
CA GLN A 347 -6.29 -4.18 17.07
C GLN A 347 -5.76 -4.57 18.46
N THR A 348 -4.45 -4.68 18.62
CA THR A 348 -3.82 -5.11 19.88
C THR A 348 -3.42 -3.94 20.78
N GLY A 349 -3.19 -2.76 20.21
CA GLY A 349 -2.61 -1.63 20.91
C GLY A 349 -1.11 -1.77 21.19
N ASP A 350 -0.44 -2.83 20.70
CA ASP A 350 0.97 -3.06 20.98
C ASP A 350 1.87 -2.24 20.06
N LEU A 351 2.30 -1.09 20.58
CA LEU A 351 3.17 -0.14 19.87
C LEU A 351 4.55 -0.71 19.56
N ARG A 352 4.99 -1.83 20.18
CA ARG A 352 6.30 -2.44 19.90
C ARG A 352 6.40 -3.02 18.48
N LEU A 353 5.26 -3.33 17.85
CA LEU A 353 5.22 -3.85 16.47
C LEU A 353 5.96 -2.93 15.48
N GLY A 354 5.91 -1.61 15.68
CA GLY A 354 6.65 -0.67 14.85
C GLY A 354 8.17 -0.78 15.00
N PRO A 355 8.75 -0.34 16.13
CA PRO A 355 10.20 -0.31 16.30
C PRO A 355 10.84 -1.69 16.34
N THR A 356 10.16 -2.73 16.84
CA THR A 356 10.73 -4.08 16.96
C THR A 356 10.60 -4.89 15.67
N VAL A 357 9.44 -4.87 15.00
CA VAL A 357 9.24 -5.67 13.78
C VAL A 357 9.62 -4.86 12.55
N ALA A 358 8.92 -3.76 12.28
CA ALA A 358 9.20 -2.96 11.08
C ALA A 358 10.61 -2.35 11.11
N GLY A 359 11.06 -1.86 12.27
CA GLY A 359 12.42 -1.33 12.43
C GLY A 359 13.51 -2.37 12.12
N ALA A 360 13.36 -3.61 12.60
CA ALA A 360 14.32 -4.68 12.33
C ALA A 360 14.31 -5.12 10.85
N LEU A 361 13.14 -5.12 10.20
CA LEU A 361 13.03 -5.43 8.77
C LEU A 361 13.66 -4.33 7.91
N ASN A 362 13.39 -3.06 8.20
CA ASN A 362 14.02 -1.94 7.51
C ASN A 362 15.55 -2.02 7.62
N ALA A 363 16.08 -2.35 8.80
CA ALA A 363 17.52 -2.54 8.99
C ALA A 363 18.09 -3.70 8.15
N GLN A 364 17.37 -4.83 8.07
CA GLN A 364 17.77 -5.98 7.24
C GLN A 364 17.72 -5.66 5.74
N ILE A 365 16.71 -4.91 5.28
CA ILE A 365 16.60 -4.43 3.90
C ILE A 365 17.76 -3.47 3.58
N ALA A 366 18.02 -2.49 4.45
CA ALA A 366 19.14 -1.57 4.31
C ALA A 366 20.50 -2.29 4.28
N ALA A 367 20.63 -3.37 5.06
CA ALA A 367 21.81 -4.24 5.06
C ALA A 367 21.84 -5.26 3.90
N LYS A 368 20.89 -5.21 2.96
CA LYS A 368 20.73 -6.12 1.81
C LYS A 368 20.59 -7.60 2.20
N GLN A 369 20.13 -7.89 3.41
CA GLN A 369 19.82 -9.23 3.88
C GLN A 369 18.43 -9.69 3.44
N LEU A 370 17.53 -8.73 3.18
CA LEU A 370 16.22 -8.95 2.60
C LEU A 370 16.08 -8.12 1.33
N ASP A 371 15.48 -8.72 0.30
CA ASP A 371 15.17 -8.07 -0.98
C ASP A 371 13.65 -8.00 -1.15
N PRO A 372 13.02 -6.86 -0.85
CA PRO A 372 11.57 -6.71 -0.91
C PRO A 372 11.02 -6.74 -2.35
N ILE A 373 11.86 -6.52 -3.36
CA ILE A 373 11.44 -6.47 -4.77
C ILE A 373 11.52 -7.87 -5.39
N ASN A 374 12.65 -8.57 -5.24
CA ASN A 374 12.84 -9.88 -5.87
C ASN A 374 12.44 -11.05 -4.98
N ASN A 375 12.26 -10.85 -3.68
CA ASN A 375 11.86 -11.89 -2.73
C ASN A 375 10.91 -11.37 -1.63
N PRO A 376 9.73 -10.83 -1.98
CA PRO A 376 8.77 -10.28 -1.02
C PRO A 376 8.24 -11.33 -0.01
N ASP A 377 8.20 -12.60 -0.39
CA ASP A 377 7.78 -13.69 0.50
C ASP A 377 8.76 -13.87 1.67
N ALA A 378 10.07 -13.65 1.48
CA ALA A 378 11.05 -13.70 2.56
C ALA A 378 10.87 -12.55 3.57
N VAL A 379 10.50 -11.35 3.10
CA VAL A 379 10.14 -10.23 3.98
C VAL A 379 8.91 -10.58 4.80
N THR A 380 7.89 -11.17 4.17
CA THR A 380 6.67 -11.61 4.86
C THR A 380 6.97 -12.69 5.92
N ALA A 381 7.82 -13.66 5.61
CA ALA A 381 8.25 -14.69 6.56
C ALA A 381 9.03 -14.09 7.75
N ALA A 382 9.93 -13.14 7.50
CA ALA A 382 10.67 -12.44 8.55
C ALA A 382 9.74 -11.57 9.42
N MET A 383 8.78 -10.88 8.80
CA MET A 383 7.74 -10.13 9.50
C MET A 383 6.94 -11.02 10.44
N LEU A 384 6.59 -12.22 9.99
CA LEU A 384 5.85 -13.19 10.79
C LEU A 384 6.59 -13.59 12.08
N ASN A 385 7.89 -13.85 11.96
CA ASN A 385 8.75 -14.14 13.11
C ASN A 385 8.79 -12.98 14.11
N GLY A 386 8.85 -11.74 13.61
CA GLY A 386 8.81 -10.55 14.45
C GLY A 386 7.47 -10.38 15.17
N ILE A 387 6.34 -10.64 14.48
CA ILE A 387 5.01 -10.59 15.10
C ILE A 387 4.88 -11.67 16.18
N ASP A 388 5.32 -12.90 15.90
CA ASP A 388 5.33 -13.99 16.88
C ASP A 388 6.20 -13.65 18.11
N TYR A 389 7.32 -12.96 17.92
CA TYR A 389 8.16 -12.50 19.02
C TYR A 389 7.47 -11.44 19.90
N VAL A 390 6.72 -10.51 19.31
CA VAL A 390 6.07 -9.41 20.05
C VAL A 390 4.76 -9.84 20.72
N LEU A 391 3.87 -10.50 19.96
CA LEU A 391 2.51 -10.86 20.39
C LEU A 391 2.39 -12.31 20.86
N GLY A 392 3.29 -13.18 20.41
CA GLY A 392 3.09 -14.62 20.52
C GLY A 392 2.16 -15.18 19.45
N ARG A 393 2.35 -16.47 19.15
CA ARG A 393 1.66 -17.17 18.06
C ARG A 393 0.13 -17.12 18.13
N ARG A 394 -0.43 -17.34 19.33
CA ARG A 394 -1.89 -17.38 19.52
C ARG A 394 -2.53 -16.04 19.16
N GLU A 395 -1.98 -14.96 19.69
CA GLU A 395 -2.49 -13.61 19.46
C GLU A 395 -2.28 -13.17 18.01
N ARG A 396 -1.15 -13.54 17.39
CA ARG A 396 -0.95 -13.38 15.95
C ARG A 396 -2.09 -14.04 15.15
N GLU A 397 -2.35 -15.33 15.35
CA GLU A 397 -3.36 -16.07 14.60
C GLU A 397 -4.77 -15.47 14.80
N ASP A 398 -5.14 -15.15 16.05
CA ASP A 398 -6.45 -14.57 16.39
C ASP A 398 -6.70 -13.24 15.64
N ASN A 399 -5.68 -12.38 15.55
CA ASN A 399 -5.81 -11.07 14.88
C ASN A 399 -5.72 -11.18 13.35
N LEU A 400 -4.78 -11.97 12.81
CA LEU A 400 -4.59 -12.08 11.36
C LEU A 400 -5.79 -12.73 10.63
N ARG A 401 -6.55 -13.59 11.31
CA ARG A 401 -7.76 -14.21 10.75
C ARG A 401 -8.83 -13.19 10.35
N HIS A 402 -8.89 -12.07 11.06
CA HIS A 402 -9.91 -11.03 10.87
C HIS A 402 -9.37 -9.79 10.17
N ALA A 403 -8.05 -9.69 10.00
CA ALA A 403 -7.41 -8.61 9.28
C ALA A 403 -7.57 -8.79 7.76
N LEU A 404 -7.90 -7.70 7.08
CA LEU A 404 -7.87 -7.62 5.63
C LEU A 404 -6.50 -7.13 5.15
N ILE A 405 -6.16 -7.44 3.91
CA ILE A 405 -4.99 -6.88 3.24
C ILE A 405 -5.44 -5.85 2.21
N SER A 406 -4.82 -4.67 2.24
CA SER A 406 -5.19 -3.53 1.40
C SER A 406 -5.12 -3.83 -0.10
N GLU A 407 -4.07 -4.52 -0.57
CA GLU A 407 -3.90 -4.92 -1.97
C GLU A 407 -4.73 -6.16 -2.35
N MET A 408 -4.99 -7.06 -1.39
CA MET A 408 -5.59 -8.38 -1.64
C MET A 408 -7.03 -8.46 -1.15
N GLN A 409 -7.88 -7.66 -1.78
CA GLN A 409 -9.26 -7.59 -1.36
C GLN A 409 -10.00 -8.92 -1.65
N GLY A 410 -10.46 -9.60 -0.59
CA GLY A 410 -11.11 -10.92 -0.68
C GLY A 410 -10.28 -12.07 -0.11
N GLU A 411 -9.06 -11.79 0.35
CA GLU A 411 -8.22 -12.70 1.14
C GLU A 411 -7.99 -12.13 2.55
N THR A 412 -7.90 -13.00 3.56
CA THR A 412 -7.53 -12.60 4.93
C THR A 412 -6.01 -12.47 5.05
N ALA A 413 -5.54 -11.70 6.03
CA ALA A 413 -4.11 -11.58 6.29
C ALA A 413 -3.48 -12.94 6.66
N GLU A 414 -4.20 -13.78 7.40
CA GLU A 414 -3.79 -15.16 7.73
C GLU A 414 -3.53 -15.99 6.47
N SER A 415 -4.49 -16.06 5.54
CA SER A 415 -4.37 -16.85 4.30
C SER A 415 -3.20 -16.39 3.43
N PHE A 416 -3.03 -15.07 3.31
CA PHE A 416 -1.93 -14.51 2.52
C PHE A 416 -0.57 -14.83 3.15
N VAL A 417 -0.42 -14.62 4.45
CA VAL A 417 0.85 -14.82 5.16
C VAL A 417 1.25 -16.29 5.17
N ASP A 418 0.31 -17.21 5.42
CA ASP A 418 0.59 -18.65 5.35
C ASP A 418 1.05 -19.07 3.94
N ARG A 419 0.41 -18.52 2.91
CA ARG A 419 0.75 -18.79 1.51
C ARG A 419 2.12 -18.25 1.13
N ALA A 420 2.43 -17.01 1.52
CA ALA A 420 3.74 -16.40 1.32
C ALA A 420 4.83 -17.19 2.05
N LEU A 421 4.58 -17.61 3.30
CA LEU A 421 5.50 -18.47 4.05
C LEU A 421 5.71 -19.80 3.35
N ALA A 422 4.65 -20.46 2.88
CA ALA A 422 4.76 -21.73 2.18
C ALA A 422 5.56 -21.62 0.87
N ARG A 423 5.31 -20.57 0.06
CA ARG A 423 6.11 -20.26 -1.13
C ARG A 423 7.57 -20.00 -0.78
N SER A 424 7.84 -19.15 0.21
CA SER A 424 9.21 -18.86 0.66
C SER A 424 9.93 -20.14 1.10
N THR A 425 9.27 -21.02 1.83
CA THR A 425 9.86 -22.26 2.33
C THR A 425 10.09 -23.27 1.19
N LEU A 426 9.16 -23.42 0.26
CA LEU A 426 9.28 -24.40 -0.84
C LEU A 426 10.15 -23.91 -2.00
N ALA A 427 10.48 -22.62 -2.07
CA ALA A 427 11.25 -22.05 -3.17
C ALA A 427 12.60 -22.75 -3.44
N PRO A 428 13.46 -23.08 -2.45
CA PRO A 428 14.72 -23.79 -2.70
C PRO A 428 14.50 -25.16 -3.36
N PHE A 429 13.54 -25.94 -2.86
CA PHE A 429 13.17 -27.22 -3.45
C PHE A 429 12.64 -27.06 -4.88
N MET A 430 11.73 -26.11 -5.11
CA MET A 430 11.15 -25.85 -6.43
C MET A 430 12.18 -25.36 -7.46
N LYS A 431 13.20 -24.62 -7.03
CA LYS A 431 14.31 -24.16 -7.88
C LYS A 431 15.37 -25.24 -8.13
N GLY A 432 15.28 -26.39 -7.46
CA GLY A 432 16.26 -27.48 -7.56
C GLY A 432 17.52 -27.29 -6.72
N ASN A 433 17.53 -26.31 -5.81
CA ASN A 433 18.63 -26.08 -4.86
C ASN A 433 18.67 -27.16 -3.77
N GLU A 434 17.50 -27.74 -3.46
CA GLU A 434 17.35 -28.85 -2.52
C GLU A 434 16.68 -30.06 -3.19
N ALA A 435 17.20 -31.25 -2.87
CA ALA A 435 16.73 -32.50 -3.42
C ALA A 435 15.42 -32.98 -2.77
N GLU A 436 15.27 -32.72 -1.47
CA GLU A 436 14.11 -33.13 -0.67
C GLU A 436 13.24 -31.92 -0.32
N PRO A 437 11.93 -32.11 -0.16
CA PRO A 437 11.06 -31.04 0.31
C PRO A 437 11.37 -30.70 1.78
N PRO A 438 11.32 -29.42 2.15
CA PRO A 438 11.57 -28.98 3.52
C PRO A 438 10.48 -29.45 4.49
N HIS A 439 10.82 -29.47 5.79
CA HIS A 439 9.84 -29.71 6.84
C HIS A 439 8.82 -28.57 6.96
N ARG A 440 7.63 -28.89 7.49
CA ARG A 440 6.56 -27.91 7.77
C ARG A 440 7.08 -26.77 8.67
N PRO A 441 7.00 -25.50 8.22
CA PRO A 441 7.28 -24.37 9.09
C PRO A 441 6.40 -24.35 10.34
N LYS A 442 7.00 -24.11 11.50
CA LYS A 442 6.26 -24.06 12.77
C LYS A 442 5.22 -22.95 12.79
N GLN A 443 5.44 -21.87 12.04
CA GLN A 443 4.62 -20.66 12.01
C GLN A 443 3.36 -20.80 11.16
N LEU A 444 3.26 -21.80 10.27
CA LEU A 444 2.04 -22.05 9.51
C LEU A 444 0.89 -22.38 10.45
N THR A 445 -0.28 -21.80 10.21
CA THR A 445 -1.49 -22.18 10.96
C THR A 445 -1.77 -23.67 10.85
N ALA A 446 -2.41 -24.27 11.86
CA ALA A 446 -2.69 -25.70 11.86
C ALA A 446 -3.56 -26.13 10.65
N ALA A 447 -4.46 -25.25 10.19
CA ALA A 447 -5.36 -25.51 9.08
C ALA A 447 -4.70 -25.47 7.69
N PHE A 448 -3.47 -24.93 7.58
CA PHE A 448 -2.80 -24.84 6.29
C PHE A 448 -2.46 -26.24 5.73
N PRO A 449 -2.83 -26.55 4.46
CA PRO A 449 -2.69 -27.87 3.86
C PRO A 449 -1.26 -28.13 3.34
N TRP A 450 -0.28 -28.15 4.25
CA TRP A 450 1.16 -28.28 3.91
C TRP A 450 1.49 -29.54 3.09
N GLU A 451 0.97 -30.71 3.48
CA GLU A 451 1.27 -31.96 2.78
C GLU A 451 0.75 -31.96 1.32
N GLN A 452 -0.38 -31.30 1.07
CA GLN A 452 -0.89 -31.10 -0.29
C GLN A 452 0.09 -30.24 -1.11
N TRP A 453 0.60 -29.15 -0.53
CA TRP A 453 1.57 -28.28 -1.19
C TRP A 453 2.88 -29.00 -1.50
N VAL A 454 3.41 -29.77 -0.55
CA VAL A 454 4.62 -30.59 -0.75
C VAL A 454 4.40 -31.65 -1.84
N GLY A 455 3.28 -32.37 -1.79
CA GLY A 455 2.93 -33.36 -2.82
C GLY A 455 2.83 -32.74 -4.21
N LEU A 456 2.17 -31.58 -4.32
CA LEU A 456 2.08 -30.81 -5.56
C LEU A 456 3.43 -30.35 -6.08
N ALA A 457 4.31 -29.88 -5.20
CA ALA A 457 5.67 -29.49 -5.55
C ALA A 457 6.46 -30.66 -6.15
N GLY A 458 6.33 -31.86 -5.57
CA GLY A 458 6.94 -33.09 -6.09
C GLY A 458 6.44 -33.43 -7.51
N ARG A 459 5.12 -33.45 -7.71
CA ARG A 459 4.51 -33.72 -9.03
C ARG A 459 4.95 -32.72 -10.10
N LEU A 460 4.99 -31.43 -9.73
CA LEU A 460 5.44 -30.37 -10.63
C LEU A 460 6.90 -30.53 -11.05
N LYS A 461 7.80 -30.92 -10.12
CA LYS A 461 9.21 -31.22 -10.45
C LYS A 461 9.33 -32.45 -11.34
N ALA A 462 8.47 -33.44 -11.16
CA ALA A 462 8.41 -34.64 -12.00
C ALA A 462 7.80 -34.40 -13.39
N GLY A 463 7.28 -33.19 -13.66
CA GLY A 463 6.63 -32.85 -14.93
C GLY A 463 5.26 -33.50 -15.11
N GLU A 464 4.61 -33.90 -14.01
CA GLU A 464 3.28 -34.52 -14.04
C GLU A 464 2.18 -33.51 -14.38
N THR A 465 1.08 -34.02 -14.93
CA THR A 465 -0.10 -33.19 -15.22
C THR A 465 -0.84 -32.84 -13.93
N ILE A 466 -1.20 -31.57 -13.77
CA ILE A 466 -1.93 -31.08 -12.59
C ILE A 466 -3.43 -30.96 -12.88
N ALA A 467 -4.23 -31.57 -11.99
CA ALA A 467 -5.68 -31.54 -12.03
C ALA A 467 -6.23 -30.11 -11.85
N PRO A 468 -7.33 -29.72 -12.53
CA PRO A 468 -7.86 -28.34 -12.51
C PRO A 468 -8.09 -27.72 -11.13
N GLU A 469 -8.47 -28.52 -10.14
CA GLU A 469 -8.72 -28.14 -8.75
C GLU A 469 -7.44 -27.75 -7.99
N ASP A 470 -6.30 -28.31 -8.38
CA ASP A 470 -5.00 -28.07 -7.75
C ASP A 470 -4.22 -26.92 -8.41
N ARG A 471 -4.69 -26.40 -9.57
CA ARG A 471 -3.94 -25.44 -10.39
C ARG A 471 -3.65 -24.11 -9.71
N ILE A 472 -4.48 -23.69 -8.75
CA ILE A 472 -4.24 -22.46 -7.96
C ILE A 472 -2.97 -22.63 -7.11
N VAL A 473 -2.87 -23.73 -6.36
CA VAL A 473 -1.69 -24.01 -5.53
C VAL A 473 -0.47 -24.27 -6.41
N ALA A 474 -0.64 -25.00 -7.51
CA ALA A 474 0.44 -25.23 -8.46
C ALA A 474 0.97 -23.92 -9.06
N ALA A 475 0.11 -22.94 -9.32
CA ALA A 475 0.55 -21.62 -9.78
C ALA A 475 1.37 -20.88 -8.70
N ASP A 476 0.96 -20.92 -7.43
CA ASP A 476 1.75 -20.37 -6.33
C ASP A 476 3.15 -21.03 -6.23
N LEU A 477 3.24 -22.34 -6.48
CA LEU A 477 4.52 -23.06 -6.52
C LEU A 477 5.38 -22.67 -7.73
N MET A 478 4.78 -22.40 -8.89
CA MET A 478 5.49 -21.84 -10.05
C MET A 478 6.01 -20.42 -9.77
N ILE A 479 5.26 -19.61 -9.03
CA ILE A 479 5.74 -18.30 -8.54
C ILE A 479 6.95 -18.49 -7.63
N ALA A 480 6.90 -19.42 -6.68
CA ALA A 480 8.03 -19.76 -5.81
C ALA A 480 9.27 -20.23 -6.61
N ALA A 481 9.05 -20.90 -7.74
CA ALA A 481 10.09 -21.30 -8.69
C ALA A 481 10.62 -20.16 -9.58
N ASN A 482 10.11 -18.92 -9.44
CA ASN A 482 10.38 -17.79 -10.34
C ASN A 482 10.03 -18.10 -11.81
N ARG A 483 8.90 -18.81 -12.03
CA ARG A 483 8.36 -19.20 -13.34
C ARG A 483 6.97 -18.56 -13.57
N PRO A 484 6.90 -17.23 -13.73
CA PRO A 484 5.62 -16.50 -13.77
C PRO A 484 4.72 -16.90 -14.95
N SER A 485 5.28 -17.20 -16.12
CA SER A 485 4.51 -17.62 -17.29
C SER A 485 3.80 -18.96 -17.06
N ASP A 486 4.48 -19.91 -16.43
CA ASP A 486 3.90 -21.22 -16.09
C ASP A 486 2.83 -21.10 -15.01
N ALA A 487 3.04 -20.21 -14.03
CA ALA A 487 2.03 -19.89 -13.04
C ALA A 487 0.76 -19.37 -13.73
N LEU A 488 0.88 -18.43 -14.65
CA LEU A 488 -0.25 -17.85 -15.37
C LEU A 488 -0.97 -18.88 -16.26
N ALA A 489 -0.25 -19.77 -16.94
CA ALA A 489 -0.85 -20.86 -17.72
C ALA A 489 -1.72 -21.79 -16.86
N LEU A 490 -1.28 -22.09 -15.62
CA LEU A 490 -2.08 -22.83 -14.64
C LEU A 490 -3.31 -22.05 -14.19
N LEU A 491 -3.17 -20.76 -13.87
CA LEU A 491 -4.27 -19.90 -13.45
C LEU A 491 -5.38 -19.80 -14.52
N LYS A 492 -5.00 -19.65 -15.79
CA LYS A 492 -5.93 -19.56 -16.93
C LYS A 492 -6.86 -20.76 -17.08
N THR A 493 -6.42 -21.91 -16.59
CA THR A 493 -7.12 -23.17 -16.73
C THR A 493 -7.60 -23.73 -15.39
N ALA A 494 -7.52 -22.94 -14.31
CA ALA A 494 -7.99 -23.35 -12.99
C ALA A 494 -9.53 -23.36 -12.93
N GLY A 495 -10.10 -24.34 -12.21
CA GLY A 495 -11.56 -24.43 -12.04
C GLY A 495 -12.14 -23.27 -11.23
N ALA A 496 -11.37 -22.70 -10.30
CA ALA A 496 -11.77 -21.58 -9.45
C ALA A 496 -11.38 -20.22 -10.06
N TRP A 497 -12.06 -19.81 -11.14
CA TRP A 497 -11.78 -18.58 -11.89
C TRP A 497 -11.59 -17.32 -11.02
N LYS A 498 -12.43 -17.15 -10.01
CA LYS A 498 -12.40 -16.00 -9.08
C LYS A 498 -11.05 -15.86 -8.39
N THR A 499 -10.59 -16.97 -7.81
CA THR A 499 -9.29 -17.05 -7.14
C THR A 499 -8.16 -16.92 -8.15
N ALA A 500 -8.33 -17.49 -9.34
CA ALA A 500 -7.35 -17.38 -10.42
C ALA A 500 -7.12 -15.93 -10.86
N ALA A 501 -8.19 -15.15 -11.08
CA ALA A 501 -8.11 -13.73 -11.41
C ALA A 501 -7.42 -12.93 -10.29
N LEU A 502 -7.79 -13.17 -9.02
CA LEU A 502 -7.10 -12.55 -7.88
C LEU A 502 -5.60 -12.89 -7.85
N ARG A 503 -5.22 -14.15 -8.14
CA ARG A 503 -3.80 -14.56 -8.18
C ARG A 503 -3.06 -13.95 -9.37
N ALA A 504 -3.71 -13.83 -10.53
CA ALA A 504 -3.12 -13.25 -11.71
C ALA A 504 -2.89 -11.73 -11.55
N HIS A 505 -3.83 -11.03 -10.92
CA HIS A 505 -3.65 -9.61 -10.56
C HIS A 505 -2.49 -9.42 -9.59
N GLN A 506 -2.43 -10.22 -8.51
CA GLN A 506 -1.28 -10.18 -7.59
C GLN A 506 0.05 -10.45 -8.30
N LEU A 507 0.09 -11.46 -9.17
CA LEU A 507 1.28 -11.77 -9.97
C LEU A 507 1.67 -10.57 -10.86
N ALA A 508 0.70 -9.91 -11.51
CA ALA A 508 0.97 -8.74 -12.33
C ALA A 508 1.57 -7.59 -11.51
N LEU A 509 1.05 -7.32 -10.31
CA LEU A 509 1.60 -6.31 -9.40
C LEU A 509 3.02 -6.65 -8.94
N ASP A 510 3.28 -7.91 -8.56
CA ASP A 510 4.60 -8.36 -8.12
C ASP A 510 5.63 -8.29 -9.26
N LEU A 511 5.22 -8.57 -10.51
CA LEU A 511 6.07 -8.42 -11.68
C LEU A 511 6.28 -6.95 -12.08
N ASP A 512 5.24 -6.11 -11.98
CA ASP A 512 5.33 -4.68 -12.24
C ASP A 512 6.36 -4.01 -11.31
N ARG A 513 6.33 -4.33 -10.02
CA ARG A 513 7.33 -3.86 -9.03
C ARG A 513 8.77 -4.21 -9.40
N ARG A 514 8.99 -5.35 -10.07
CA ARG A 514 10.31 -5.80 -10.54
C ARG A 514 10.73 -5.13 -11.86
N CYS A 515 9.84 -4.36 -12.46
CA CYS A 515 10.01 -3.71 -13.75
C CYS A 515 9.95 -2.18 -13.60
N ALA A 516 8.82 -1.56 -13.95
CA ALA A 516 8.64 -0.11 -13.95
C ALA A 516 7.83 0.42 -12.75
N ASP A 517 7.24 -0.49 -11.96
CA ASP A 517 6.48 -0.20 -10.75
C ASP A 517 5.38 0.85 -10.94
N LEU A 518 4.65 0.70 -12.05
CA LEU A 518 3.68 1.67 -12.53
C LEU A 518 2.43 1.78 -11.65
N LEU A 519 2.10 0.72 -10.93
CA LEU A 519 0.95 0.65 -10.03
C LEU A 519 1.31 0.89 -8.56
N ARG A 520 2.54 1.36 -8.26
CA ARG A 520 2.90 1.79 -6.90
C ARG A 520 1.94 2.89 -6.41
N PRO A 521 1.32 2.73 -5.23
CA PRO A 521 0.55 3.80 -4.62
C PRO A 521 1.43 5.02 -4.28
N PRO A 522 0.91 6.25 -4.42
CA PRO A 522 1.66 7.48 -4.18
C PRO A 522 1.89 7.75 -2.69
N VAL A 523 1.07 7.16 -1.83
CA VAL A 523 1.22 7.11 -0.37
C VAL A 523 0.80 5.75 0.15
N ALA A 524 1.29 5.37 1.33
CA ALA A 524 0.86 4.17 2.02
C ALA A 524 -0.68 4.07 2.08
N LEU A 525 -1.21 2.89 1.74
CA LEU A 525 -2.65 2.55 1.76
C LEU A 525 -3.54 3.26 0.71
N ALA A 526 -2.98 4.11 -0.15
CA ALA A 526 -3.75 4.69 -1.27
C ALA A 526 -3.97 3.68 -2.40
N GLN A 527 -4.88 4.03 -3.31
CA GLN A 527 -5.03 3.30 -4.57
C GLN A 527 -3.86 3.64 -5.51
N PRO A 528 -3.52 2.75 -6.46
CA PRO A 528 -2.60 3.08 -7.54
C PRO A 528 -3.06 4.31 -8.34
N LEU A 529 -2.11 5.12 -8.79
CA LEU A 529 -2.37 6.21 -9.73
C LEU A 529 -2.09 5.77 -11.16
N TYR A 530 -3.01 6.05 -12.08
CA TYR A 530 -2.77 5.87 -13.51
C TYR A 530 -2.06 7.10 -14.05
N GLN A 531 -0.75 6.95 -14.29
CA GLN A 531 0.11 8.04 -14.73
C GLN A 531 0.41 7.91 -16.21
N PHE A 532 0.25 9.01 -16.93
CA PHE A 532 0.65 9.13 -18.33
C PHE A 532 1.41 10.45 -18.50
N GLU A 533 2.41 10.43 -19.37
CA GLU A 533 3.07 11.68 -19.78
C GLU A 533 2.04 12.59 -20.44
N PRO A 534 2.10 13.92 -20.23
CA PRO A 534 1.28 14.89 -20.96
C PRO A 534 1.44 14.68 -22.48
N ARG A 535 0.33 14.74 -23.22
CA ARG A 535 0.29 14.46 -24.67
C ARG A 535 -0.30 15.61 -25.47
#